data_AF-A0A9E2JZV9-F1
#
_entry.id   AF-A0A9E2JZV9-F1
#
_cell.length_a   1.000
_cell.length_b   1.000
_cell.length_c   1.000
_cell.angle_alpha   90.00
_cell.angle_beta   90.00
_cell.angle_gamma   90.00
#
_symmetry.space_group_name_H-M   'P 1'
#
loop_
_entity.id
_entity.type
_entity.pdbx_description
1 polymer ?
#
loop_
_entity_poly.entity_id
_entity_poly.type
_entity_poly.pdbx_seq_one_letter_code
_entity_poly.pdbx_strand_id
1 'polypeptide(L)' 'MRLLFVADPLQSFKITKDTTFVMMREWQRRGRTVLV' A
#
# COMPACT_ATOMS: atom_id res chain seq x y z
N MET A 1 4.73 -6.79 -13.44
CA MET A 1 4.87 -5.31 -13.35
C MET A 1 5.33 -4.96 -11.94
N ARG A 2 6.25 -4.00 -11.77
CA ARG A 2 6.75 -3.53 -10.46
C ARG A 2 6.23 -2.12 -10.20
N LEU A 3 5.71 -1.86 -9.00
CA LEU A 3 5.18 -0.57 -8.59
C LEU A 3 5.91 -0.13 -7.33
N LEU A 4 6.41 1.12 -7.31
CA LEU A 4 7.03 1.73 -6.14
C LEU A 4 5.99 2.61 -5.43
N PHE A 5 5.81 2.39 -4.13
CA PHE A 5 5.02 3.25 -3.28
C PHE A 5 5.95 4.20 -2.53
N VAL A 6 5.69 5.50 -2.60
CA VAL A 6 6.35 6.52 -1.78
C VAL A 6 5.27 7.16 -0.93
N ALA A 7 5.38 7.02 0.38
CA ALA A 7 4.38 7.48 1.34
C ALA A 7 5.02 7.79 2.69
N ASP A 8 4.25 8.39 3.58
CA ASP A 8 4.63 8.63 4.97
C ASP A 8 4.92 7.31 5.72
N PRO A 9 5.53 7.35 6.91
CA PRO A 9 5.79 6.15 7.70
C PRO A 9 4.52 5.35 8.00
N LEU A 10 4.63 4.02 8.06
CA LEU A 10 3.49 3.11 8.34
C LEU A 10 2.73 3.46 9.63
N GLN A 11 3.41 4.00 10.64
CA GLN A 11 2.80 4.41 11.90
C GLN A 11 1.83 5.58 11.74
N SER A 12 1.96 6.38 10.67
CA SER A 12 1.09 7.53 10.38
C SER A 12 -0.17 7.14 9.60
N PHE A 13 -0.24 5.91 9.07
CA PHE A 13 -1.34 5.47 8.24
C PHE A 13 -2.63 5.29 9.03
N LYS A 14 -3.72 5.87 8.50
CA LYS A 14 -5.08 5.60 8.97
C LYS A 14 -5.76 4.65 8.00
N ILE A 15 -5.91 3.38 8.39
CA ILE A 15 -6.48 2.30 7.55
C ILE A 15 -7.80 2.71 6.86
N THR A 16 -8.65 3.50 7.53
CA THR A 16 -9.97 3.90 7.01
C THR A 16 -9.95 5.11 6.08
N LYS A 17 -8.88 5.92 6.09
CA LYS A 17 -8.82 7.20 5.34
C LYS A 17 -7.72 7.23 4.30
N ASP A 18 -6.76 6.32 4.38
CA ASP A 18 -5.58 6.35 3.54
C ASP A 18 -5.79 5.52 2.26
N THR A 19 -5.87 6.22 1.12
CA THR A 19 -6.04 5.59 -0.19
C THR A 19 -4.78 4.84 -0.62
N THR A 20 -3.60 5.20 -0.12
CA THR A 20 -2.34 4.49 -0.38
C THR A 20 -2.38 3.08 0.22
N PHE A 21 -2.95 2.93 1.42
CA PHE A 21 -3.16 1.60 2.02
C PHE A 21 -4.09 0.73 1.17
N VAL A 22 -5.20 1.30 0.66
CA VAL A 22 -6.12 0.59 -0.23
C VAL A 22 -5.41 0.16 -1.52
N MET A 23 -4.57 1.02 -2.11
CA MET A 23 -3.80 0.68 -3.31
C MET A 23 -2.80 -0.47 -3.06
N MET A 24 -2.14 -0.49 -1.90
CA MET A 24 -1.27 -1.61 -1.50
C MET A 24 -2.07 -2.91 -1.36
N ARG A 25 -3.26 -2.87 -0.75
CA ARG A 25 -4.14 -4.05 -0.61
C ARG A 25 -4.64 -4.57 -1.96
N GLU A 26 -5.00 -3.68 -2.88
CA GLU A 26 -5.38 -4.09 -4.24
C GLU A 26 -4.22 -4.69 -5.03
N TRP A 27 -3.00 -4.19 -4.82
CA TRP A 27 -1.80 -4.79 -5.39
C TRP A 27 -1.59 -6.22 -4.89
N GLN A 28 -1.73 -6.43 -3.58
CA GLN A 28 -1.70 -7.75 -2.94
C GLN A 28 -2.79 -8.68 -3.49
N ARG A 29 -4.03 -8.19 -3.62
CA ARG A 29 -5.16 -8.97 -4.15
C ARG A 29 -4.93 -9.45 -5.58
N ARG A 30 -4.15 -8.70 -6.37
CA ARG A 30 -3.73 -9.08 -7.73
C ARG A 30 -2.56 -10.09 -7.75
N GLY A 31 -2.23 -10.70 -6.61
CA GLY A 31 -1.19 -11.74 -6.48
C GLY A 31 0.23 -11.19 -6.42
N ARG A 32 0.42 -9.93 -6.00
CA ARG A 32 1.73 -9.27 -6.00
C ARG A 32 2.17 -8.95 -4.58
N THR A 33 3.43 -9.18 -4.27
CA THR A 33 3.97 -8.86 -2.95
C THR A 33 4.15 -7.35 -2.78
N VAL A 34 3.75 -6.84 -1.61
CA VAL A 34 4.12 -5.50 -1.14
C VAL A 34 5.23 -5.72 -0.10
N LEU A 35 6.39 -5.14 -0.34
CA LEU A 35 7.54 -5.15 0.56
C LEU A 35 7.76 -3.72 1.04
N VAL A 36 8.15 -3.58 2.30
CA VAL A 36 8.36 -2.31 3.00
C VAL A 36 9.84 -2.17 3.30
#